data_AF-A0A0R1PXE3-F1
#
_entry.id   AF-A0A0R1PXE3-F1
#
_cell.length_a   1.000
_cell.length_b   1.000
_cell.length_c   1.000
_cell.angle_alpha   90.00
_cell.angle_beta   90.00
_cell.angle_gamma   90.00
#
_symmetry.space_group_name_H-M   'P 1'
#
loop_
_entity.id
_entity.type
_entity.pdbx_description
1 polymer ?
#
loop_
_entity_poly.entity_id
_entity_poly.type
_entity_poly.pdbx_seq_one_letter_code
_entity_poly.pdbx_strand_id
1 'polypeptide(L)'
;MPKTIRELADELNVSKQTIQYHYQRLPAKNRQKDSQGANMISLTAESIIRDKVTKPLVAKSQQTGSKWPTKTSKGNNELVTILRREVADLKFQRDKQLATKDQQISSKDRQIDHLTKLIDQQQQLQLATVTENRHLKERLRKLGGSIEDSESIEKSQVAKKQAPENITNKKWWHFW
;
A
#
# COMPACT_ATOMS: atom_id res chain seq x y z
N MET A 1 -16.69 9.76 -7.74
CA MET A 1 -16.33 9.90 -9.16
C MET A 1 -16.57 11.35 -9.56
N PRO A 2 -15.65 12.01 -10.29
CA PRO A 2 -15.92 13.33 -10.86
C PRO A 2 -17.07 13.23 -11.88
N LYS A 3 -17.99 14.20 -11.85
CA LYS A 3 -19.17 14.22 -12.72
C LYS A 3 -18.97 15.16 -13.89
N THR A 4 -19.68 14.93 -14.98
CA THR A 4 -19.76 15.87 -16.10
C THR A 4 -20.80 16.96 -15.82
N ILE A 5 -20.72 18.06 -16.57
CA ILE A 5 -21.73 19.13 -16.54
C ILE A 5 -23.14 18.60 -16.84
N ARG A 6 -23.25 17.60 -17.72
CA ARG A 6 -24.51 16.95 -18.07
C ARG A 6 -25.10 16.20 -16.89
N GLU A 7 -24.32 15.34 -16.25
CA GLU A 7 -24.79 14.54 -15.11
C GLU A 7 -25.27 15.43 -13.95
N LEU A 8 -24.52 16.50 -13.63
CA LEU A 8 -24.94 17.42 -12.58
C LEU A 8 -26.20 18.23 -12.96
N ALA A 9 -26.37 18.57 -14.24
CA ALA A 9 -27.56 19.25 -14.72
C ALA A 9 -28.80 18.36 -14.63
N ASP A 10 -28.67 17.11 -15.06
CA ASP A 10 -29.73 16.10 -15.00
C ASP A 10 -30.11 15.80 -13.53
N GLU A 11 -29.14 15.74 -12.61
CA GLU A 11 -29.39 15.54 -11.17
C GLU A 11 -30.08 16.74 -10.50
N LEU A 12 -29.66 17.97 -10.82
CA LEU A 12 -30.23 19.19 -10.25
C LEU A 12 -31.50 19.65 -10.98
N ASN A 13 -31.95 18.91 -11.99
CA ASN A 13 -33.08 19.22 -12.84
C ASN A 13 -33.03 20.65 -13.42
N VAL A 14 -31.83 21.06 -13.87
CA VAL A 14 -31.57 22.37 -14.51
C VAL A 14 -30.95 22.19 -15.89
N SER A 15 -30.91 23.26 -16.68
CA SER A 15 -30.25 23.20 -17.99
C SER A 15 -28.73 23.00 -17.86
N LYS A 16 -28.12 22.31 -18.84
CA LYS A 16 -26.65 22.21 -18.97
C LYS A 16 -25.98 23.58 -18.98
N GLN A 17 -26.61 24.56 -19.62
CA GLN A 17 -26.17 25.95 -19.65
C GLN A 17 -26.09 26.58 -18.25
N THR A 18 -27.03 26.27 -17.35
CA THR A 18 -27.04 26.77 -15.97
C THR A 18 -25.79 26.28 -15.23
N ILE A 19 -25.50 24.99 -15.32
CA ILE A 19 -24.30 24.39 -14.70
C ILE A 19 -23.03 24.93 -15.34
N GLN A 20 -22.99 25.03 -16.68
CA GLN A 20 -21.85 25.58 -17.42
C GLN A 20 -21.53 27.03 -17.01
N TYR A 21 -22.56 27.86 -16.83
CA TYR A 21 -22.41 29.25 -16.39
C TYR A 21 -21.77 29.35 -15.00
N HIS A 22 -22.23 28.52 -14.05
CA HIS A 22 -21.63 28.48 -12.71
C HIS A 22 -20.21 27.91 -12.74
N TYR A 23 -19.96 26.88 -13.57
CA TYR A 23 -18.65 26.27 -13.75
C TYR A 23 -17.60 27.26 -14.29
N GLN A 24 -17.94 28.06 -15.30
CA GLN A 24 -17.07 29.09 -15.86
C GLN A 24 -16.70 30.21 -14.88
N ARG A 25 -17.40 30.30 -13.75
CA ARG A 25 -17.17 31.30 -12.69
C ARG A 25 -16.51 30.71 -11.46
N LEU A 26 -16.18 29.41 -11.48
CA LEU A 26 -15.40 28.80 -10.42
C LEU A 26 -13.98 29.37 -10.38
N PRO A 27 -13.29 29.36 -9.23
CA PRO A 27 -11.86 29.62 -9.16
C PRO A 27 -11.09 28.70 -10.12
N ALA A 28 -10.00 29.17 -10.73
CA ALA A 28 -9.22 28.40 -11.70
C ALA A 28 -8.77 27.04 -11.15
N LYS A 29 -8.39 26.97 -9.86
CA LYS A 29 -8.05 25.74 -9.13
C LYS A 29 -9.14 24.67 -9.10
N ASN A 30 -10.40 25.05 -9.32
CA ASN A 30 -11.56 24.17 -9.28
C ASN A 30 -12.11 23.88 -10.69
N ARG A 31 -11.43 24.33 -11.75
CA ARG A 31 -11.77 24.01 -13.13
C ARG A 31 -10.84 22.90 -13.60
N GLN A 32 -11.41 21.73 -13.86
CA GLN A 32 -10.67 20.56 -14.32
C GLN A 32 -11.24 20.05 -15.65
N LYS A 33 -10.37 19.62 -16.55
CA LYS A 33 -10.75 18.91 -17.77
C LYS A 33 -10.28 17.46 -17.70
N ASP A 34 -10.96 16.58 -18.41
CA ASP A 34 -10.47 15.23 -18.67
C ASP A 34 -9.42 15.22 -19.81
N SER A 35 -8.92 14.02 -20.14
CA SER A 35 -7.97 13.82 -21.24
C SER A 35 -8.54 14.13 -22.62
N GLN A 36 -9.87 14.20 -22.77
CA GLN A 36 -10.58 14.53 -24.00
C GLN A 36 -10.98 16.02 -24.06
N GLY A 37 -10.61 16.81 -23.05
CA GLY A 37 -10.90 18.23 -22.96
C GLY A 37 -12.30 18.59 -22.45
N ALA A 38 -13.09 17.62 -22.01
CA ALA A 38 -14.40 17.83 -21.42
C ALA A 38 -14.30 18.36 -19.98
N ASN A 39 -15.20 19.26 -19.60
CA ASN A 39 -15.22 19.85 -18.26
C ASN A 39 -15.67 18.81 -17.21
N MET A 40 -14.78 18.51 -16.28
CA MET A 40 -15.02 17.65 -15.13
C MET A 40 -15.31 18.48 -13.89
N ILE A 41 -16.32 18.06 -13.13
CA ILE A 41 -16.75 18.66 -11.87
C ILE A 41 -16.24 17.77 -10.73
N SER A 42 -15.29 18.28 -9.96
CA SER A 42 -14.84 17.66 -8.71
C SER A 42 -15.89 17.87 -7.60
N LEU A 43 -15.80 17.10 -6.52
CA LEU A 43 -16.73 17.22 -5.38
C LEU A 43 -16.77 18.65 -4.80
N THR A 44 -15.63 19.35 -4.77
CA THR A 44 -15.56 20.75 -4.32
C THR A 44 -16.26 21.70 -5.29
N ALA A 45 -16.05 21.52 -6.59
CA ALA A 45 -16.74 22.31 -7.61
C ALA A 45 -18.25 22.06 -7.58
N GLU A 46 -18.66 20.82 -7.39
CA GLU A 46 -20.06 20.39 -7.27
C GLU A 46 -20.76 21.09 -6.11
N SER A 47 -20.16 21.10 -4.90
CA SER A 47 -20.72 21.79 -3.74
C SER A 47 -20.93 23.28 -4.00
N ILE A 48 -19.95 23.96 -4.61
CA ILE A 48 -20.06 25.39 -4.93
C ILE A 48 -21.18 25.63 -5.96
N ILE A 49 -21.31 24.77 -6.97
CA ILE A 49 -22.36 24.91 -7.99
C ILE A 49 -23.74 24.66 -7.37
N ARG A 50 -23.90 23.60 -6.58
CA ARG A 50 -25.15 23.30 -5.87
C ARG A 50 -25.61 24.49 -5.05
N ASP A 51 -24.72 25.05 -4.24
CA ASP A 51 -25.01 26.23 -3.42
C ASP A 51 -25.46 27.45 -4.23
N LYS A 52 -25.03 27.58 -5.49
CA LYS A 52 -25.43 28.69 -6.37
C LYS A 52 -26.75 28.43 -7.07
N VAL A 53 -27.03 27.19 -7.43
CA VAL A 53 -28.26 26.77 -8.11
C VAL A 53 -29.44 26.68 -7.15
N THR A 54 -29.23 26.19 -5.92
CA THR A 54 -30.30 25.97 -4.93
C THR A 54 -30.63 27.20 -4.10
N LYS A 55 -29.81 28.25 -4.12
CA LYS A 55 -30.10 29.52 -3.44
C LYS A 55 -31.29 30.19 -4.12
N PRO A 56 -32.45 30.34 -3.45
CA PRO A 56 -33.55 31.11 -3.99
C PRO A 56 -33.04 32.51 -4.30
N LEU A 57 -33.29 32.98 -5.53
CA LEU A 57 -33.06 34.37 -5.91
C LEU A 57 -34.01 35.24 -5.09
N VAL A 58 -33.60 35.60 -3.87
CA VAL A 58 -34.19 36.74 -3.18
C VAL A 58 -33.92 37.93 -4.10
N ALA A 59 -34.98 38.43 -4.71
CA ALA A 59 -34.93 39.49 -5.70
C ALA A 59 -34.04 40.62 -5.18
N LYS A 60 -33.07 40.98 -6.01
CA LYS A 60 -32.09 42.04 -5.75
C LYS A 60 -32.87 43.35 -5.63
N SER A 61 -33.17 43.79 -4.41
CA SER A 61 -33.43 45.20 -4.19
C SER A 61 -32.14 45.93 -4.55
N GLN A 62 -32.31 46.91 -5.41
CA GLN A 62 -31.26 47.79 -5.88
C GLN A 62 -30.59 48.44 -4.67
N GLN A 63 -29.26 48.38 -4.67
CA GLN A 63 -28.36 49.48 -4.33
C GLN A 63 -29.05 50.71 -3.70
N THR A 64 -29.40 50.59 -2.43
CA THR A 64 -29.49 51.73 -1.51
C THR A 64 -28.46 51.45 -0.44
N GLY A 65 -27.60 52.44 -0.18
CA GLY A 65 -26.67 52.41 0.94
C GLY A 65 -27.47 52.26 2.23
N SER A 66 -27.72 51.02 2.64
CA SER A 66 -28.42 50.70 3.86
C SER A 66 -27.58 49.68 4.60
N LYS A 67 -27.15 50.10 5.78
CA LYS A 67 -26.74 49.25 6.89
C LYS A 67 -27.42 47.89 6.76
N TRP A 68 -26.62 46.85 6.61
CA TRP A 68 -27.05 45.51 6.95
C TRP A 68 -27.79 45.58 8.29
N PRO A 69 -28.96 44.93 8.46
CA PRO A 69 -29.44 44.66 9.80
C PRO A 69 -28.38 43.75 10.39
N THR A 70 -27.47 44.36 11.16
CA THR A 70 -26.49 43.65 11.96
C THR A 70 -27.29 42.67 12.77
N LYS A 71 -27.29 41.39 12.35
CA LYS A 71 -27.69 40.28 13.22
C LYS A 71 -26.97 40.58 14.53
N THR A 72 -27.76 40.75 15.58
CA THR A 72 -27.32 41.27 16.88
C THR A 72 -25.98 40.61 17.26
N SER A 73 -25.04 41.37 17.82
CA SER A 73 -23.69 40.86 18.14
C SER A 73 -23.73 39.54 18.96
N LYS A 74 -24.84 39.32 19.67
CA LYS A 74 -25.17 38.10 20.42
C LYS A 74 -25.32 36.86 19.54
N GLY A 75 -26.07 36.93 18.43
CA GLY A 75 -26.24 35.79 17.51
C GLY A 75 -24.97 35.46 16.73
N ASN A 76 -24.16 36.47 16.40
CA ASN A 76 -22.85 36.24 15.78
C ASN A 76 -21.86 35.60 16.77
N ASN A 77 -21.90 36.00 18.04
CA ASN A 77 -21.09 35.38 19.09
C ASN A 77 -21.48 33.90 19.31
N GLU A 78 -22.77 33.60 19.34
CA GLU A 78 -23.27 32.23 19.49
C GLU A 78 -22.89 31.33 18.30
N LEU A 79 -22.94 31.86 17.08
CA LEU A 79 -22.43 31.14 15.91
C LEU A 79 -20.92 30.86 16.03
N VAL A 80 -20.14 31.85 16.51
CA VAL A 80 -18.71 31.70 16.74
C VAL A 80 -18.42 30.66 17.84
N THR A 81 -19.22 30.60 18.90
CA THR A 81 -19.03 29.58 19.95
C THR A 81 -19.35 28.17 19.46
N ILE A 82 -20.38 28.00 18.64
CA ILE A 82 -20.73 26.72 18.01
C ILE A 82 -19.61 26.27 17.07
N LEU A 83 -19.14 27.15 16.19
CA LEU A 83 -18.04 26.83 15.26
C LEU A 83 -16.75 26.47 16.00
N ARG A 84 -16.45 27.15 17.12
CA ARG A 84 -15.28 26.81 17.96
C ARG A 84 -15.40 25.41 18.58
N ARG A 85 -16.59 25.03 19.04
CA ARG A 85 -16.85 23.67 19.56
C ARG A 85 -16.71 22.63 18.46
N GLU A 86 -17.32 22.85 17.30
CA GLU A 86 -17.22 21.92 16.17
C GLU A 86 -15.76 21.73 15.72
N VAL A 87 -14.98 22.80 15.63
CA VAL A 87 -13.55 22.71 15.34
C VAL A 87 -12.79 21.92 16.41
N ALA A 88 -13.13 22.08 17.70
CA ALA A 88 -12.52 21.32 18.78
C ALA A 88 -12.88 19.83 18.71
N ASP A 89 -14.14 19.50 18.44
CA ASP A 89 -14.62 18.13 18.30
C ASP A 89 -13.99 17.44 17.09
N LEU A 90 -13.93 18.12 15.94
CA LEU A 90 -13.23 17.62 14.74
C LEU A 90 -11.75 17.40 15.02
N LYS A 91 -11.10 18.31 15.75
CA LYS A 91 -9.68 18.16 16.14
C LYS A 91 -9.50 16.93 17.04
N PHE A 92 -10.37 16.73 18.02
CA PHE A 92 -10.34 15.57 18.91
C PHE A 92 -10.54 14.25 18.15
N GLN A 93 -11.51 14.19 17.23
CA GLN A 93 -11.73 13.02 16.38
C GLN A 93 -10.50 12.71 15.52
N ARG A 94 -9.88 13.74 14.93
CA ARG A 94 -8.65 13.61 14.15
C ARG A 94 -7.49 13.11 14.99
N ASP A 95 -7.28 13.67 16.18
CA ASP A 95 -6.21 13.23 17.10
C ASP A 95 -6.40 11.77 17.54
N LYS A 96 -7.64 11.35 17.84
CA LYS A 96 -7.96 9.94 18.14
C LYS A 96 -7.66 9.02 16.95
N GLN A 97 -8.02 9.43 15.74
CA GLN A 97 -7.74 8.67 14.52
C GLN A 97 -6.23 8.56 14.26
N LEU A 98 -5.45 9.62 14.50
CA LEU A 98 -3.99 9.57 14.37
C LEU A 98 -3.38 8.62 15.39
N ALA A 99 -3.74 8.73 16.67
CA ALA A 99 -3.22 7.84 17.71
C ALA A 99 -3.47 6.36 17.40
N THR A 100 -4.67 6.02 16.91
CA THR A 100 -4.97 4.63 16.49
C THR A 100 -4.14 4.18 15.28
N LYS A 101 -3.91 5.06 14.30
CA LYS A 101 -3.07 4.74 13.14
C LYS A 101 -1.60 4.57 13.56
N ASP A 102 -1.08 5.44 14.42
CA ASP A 102 0.29 5.36 14.93
C ASP A 102 0.54 4.05 15.69
N GLN A 103 -0.44 3.61 16.48
CA GLN A 103 -0.37 2.30 17.16
C GLN A 103 -0.36 1.14 16.14
N GLN A 104 -1.17 1.22 15.08
CA GLN A 104 -1.19 0.20 14.03
C GLN A 104 0.11 0.16 13.22
N ILE A 105 0.71 1.33 12.93
CA ILE A 105 2.02 1.44 12.26
C ILE A 105 3.08 0.79 13.15
N SER A 106 3.15 1.18 14.43
CA SER A 106 4.09 0.62 15.40
C SER A 106 3.98 -0.91 15.52
N SER A 107 2.76 -1.46 15.46
CA SER A 107 2.54 -2.91 15.47
C SER A 107 3.07 -3.58 14.20
N LYS A 108 2.81 -2.98 13.02
CA LYS A 108 3.30 -3.50 11.74
C LYS A 108 4.82 -3.41 11.63
N ASP A 109 5.44 -2.34 12.11
CA ASP A 109 6.90 -2.18 12.10
C ASP A 109 7.57 -3.29 12.92
N ARG A 110 7.05 -3.60 14.12
CA ARG A 110 7.53 -4.73 14.92
C ARG A 110 7.39 -6.07 14.20
N GLN A 111 6.30 -6.26 13.45
CA GLN A 111 6.10 -7.48 12.66
C GLN A 111 7.11 -7.57 11.51
N ILE A 112 7.37 -6.45 10.83
CA ILE A 112 8.39 -6.35 9.77
C ILE A 112 9.78 -6.65 10.35
N ASP A 113 10.13 -6.10 11.51
CA ASP A 113 11.40 -6.37 12.19
C ASP A 113 11.55 -7.85 12.52
N HIS A 114 10.49 -8.49 13.02
CA HIS A 114 10.50 -9.91 13.33
C HIS A 114 10.67 -10.78 12.07
N LEU A 115 9.91 -10.49 11.01
CA LEU A 115 10.04 -11.20 9.72
C LEU A 115 11.43 -11.00 9.10
N THR A 116 11.99 -9.80 9.20
CA THR A 116 13.34 -9.49 8.71
C THR A 116 14.39 -10.35 9.43
N LYS A 117 14.29 -10.48 10.76
CA LYS A 117 15.18 -11.36 11.53
C LYS A 117 15.05 -12.84 11.13
N LEU A 118 13.82 -13.32 10.92
CA LEU A 118 13.58 -14.71 10.48
C LEU A 118 14.16 -14.96 9.09
N ILE A 119 14.04 -14.00 8.17
CA ILE A 119 14.62 -14.10 6.83
C ILE A 119 16.14 -14.14 6.90
N ASP A 120 16.77 -13.27 7.70
CA ASP A 120 18.21 -13.28 7.90
C ASP A 120 18.72 -14.62 8.47
N GLN A 121 18.03 -15.15 9.49
CA GLN A 121 18.32 -16.49 10.02
C GLN A 121 18.20 -17.59 8.96
N GLN A 122 17.13 -17.54 8.15
CA GLN A 122 16.93 -18.50 7.07
C GLN A 122 18.04 -18.42 6.01
N GLN A 123 18.48 -17.21 5.65
CA GLN A 123 19.59 -17.00 4.71
C GLN A 123 20.91 -17.55 5.26
N GLN A 124 21.20 -17.31 6.54
CA GLN A 124 22.41 -17.85 7.19
C GLN A 124 22.41 -19.39 7.20
N LEU A 125 21.29 -20.01 7.53
CA LEU A 125 21.15 -21.47 7.52
C LEU A 125 21.32 -22.06 6.11
N GLN A 126 20.78 -21.39 5.08
CA GLN A 126 20.95 -21.81 3.68
C GLN A 126 22.42 -21.72 3.25
N LEU A 127 23.11 -20.64 3.59
CA LEU A 127 24.54 -20.49 3.32
C LEU A 127 25.35 -21.59 4.01
N ALA A 128 25.11 -21.83 5.30
CA ALA A 128 25.77 -22.91 6.05
C ALA A 128 25.56 -24.27 5.37
N THR A 129 24.30 -24.60 5.03
CA THR A 129 23.94 -25.84 4.33
C THR A 129 24.66 -25.98 2.98
N VAL A 130 24.74 -24.91 2.19
CA VAL A 130 25.43 -24.93 0.89
C VAL A 130 26.94 -25.12 1.07
N THR A 131 27.54 -24.45 2.06
CA THR A 131 28.98 -24.58 2.34
C THR A 131 29.34 -25.99 2.81
N GLU A 132 28.54 -26.57 3.71
CA GLU A 132 28.74 -27.94 4.20
C GLU A 132 28.58 -28.96 3.07
N ASN A 133 27.55 -28.82 2.24
CA ASN A 133 27.38 -29.67 1.06
C ASN A 133 28.57 -29.59 0.09
N ARG A 134 29.14 -28.38 -0.11
CA ARG A 134 30.34 -28.21 -0.91
C ARG A 134 31.54 -28.94 -0.29
N HIS A 135 31.72 -28.81 1.02
CA HIS A 135 32.79 -29.51 1.75
C HIS A 135 32.62 -31.04 1.67
N LEU A 136 31.41 -31.56 1.84
CA LEU A 136 31.13 -32.99 1.72
C LEU A 136 31.41 -33.50 0.30
N LYS A 137 30.98 -32.79 -0.73
CA LYS A 137 31.30 -33.12 -2.13
C LYS A 137 32.80 -33.15 -2.40
N GLU A 138 33.55 -32.19 -1.83
CA GLU A 138 35.01 -32.17 -1.97
C GLU A 138 35.68 -33.35 -1.25
N ARG A 139 35.23 -33.69 -0.03
CA ARG A 139 35.71 -34.86 0.71
C ARG A 139 35.45 -36.16 -0.05
N LEU A 140 34.25 -36.31 -0.61
CA LEU A 140 33.89 -37.47 -1.44
C LEU A 140 34.77 -37.58 -2.68
N ARG A 141 35.08 -36.46 -3.36
CA ARG A 141 35.99 -36.47 -4.51
C ARG A 141 37.41 -36.89 -4.12
N LYS A 142 37.93 -36.41 -2.99
CA LYS A 142 39.26 -36.79 -2.48
C LYS A 142 39.32 -38.27 -2.12
N LEU A 143 38.30 -38.80 -1.45
CA LEU A 143 38.18 -40.22 -1.14
C LEU A 143 38.06 -41.09 -2.40
N GLY A 144 37.23 -40.67 -3.36
CA GLY A 144 37.09 -41.37 -4.65
C GLY A 144 38.40 -41.47 -5.43
N GLY A 145 39.14 -40.36 -5.54
CA GLY A 145 40.48 -40.38 -6.17
C GLY A 145 41.48 -41.25 -5.40
N SER A 146 41.46 -41.20 -4.06
CA SER A 146 42.34 -42.03 -3.23
C SER A 146 42.00 -43.53 -3.30
N ILE A 147 40.74 -43.89 -3.59
CA ILE A 147 40.31 -45.27 -3.86
C ILE A 147 40.83 -45.74 -5.23
N GLU A 148 40.79 -44.90 -6.27
CA GLU A 148 41.37 -45.24 -7.58
C GLU A 148 42.90 -45.41 -7.51
N ASP A 149 43.58 -44.57 -6.73
CA ASP A 149 45.02 -44.69 -6.45
C ASP A 149 45.33 -45.96 -5.62
N SER A 150 44.48 -46.30 -4.66
CA SER A 150 44.65 -47.51 -3.84
C SER A 150 44.32 -48.79 -4.62
N GLU A 151 43.30 -48.77 -5.48
CA GLU A 151 42.96 -49.90 -6.37
C GLU A 151 44.03 -50.13 -7.43
N SER A 152 44.71 -49.09 -7.91
CA SER A 152 45.83 -49.25 -8.84
C SER A 152 47.09 -49.77 -8.15
N ILE A 153 47.31 -49.41 -6.89
CA ILE A 153 48.35 -50.01 -6.02
C ILE A 153 47.99 -51.47 -5.67
N GLU A 154 46.74 -51.77 -5.32
CA GLU A 154 46.26 -53.13 -5.06
C GLU A 154 46.31 -53.98 -6.33
N LYS A 155 45.87 -53.51 -7.50
CA LYS A 155 45.97 -54.27 -8.77
C LYS A 155 47.42 -54.58 -9.13
N SER A 156 48.36 -53.70 -8.79
CA SER A 156 49.81 -53.94 -8.97
C SER A 156 50.38 -54.93 -7.94
N GLN A 157 49.82 -55.00 -6.73
CA GLN A 157 50.24 -55.98 -5.70
C GLN A 157 49.55 -57.35 -5.83
N VAL A 158 48.29 -57.39 -6.29
CA VAL A 158 47.48 -58.60 -6.50
C VAL A 158 47.94 -59.40 -7.73
N ALA A 159 48.58 -58.76 -8.72
CA ALA A 159 49.23 -59.46 -9.83
C ALA A 159 50.40 -60.38 -9.38
N LYS A 160 50.85 -60.31 -8.12
CA LYS A 160 51.89 -61.19 -7.56
C LYS A 160 51.37 -62.29 -6.61
N LYS A 161 50.08 -62.39 -6.34
CA LYS A 161 49.50 -63.46 -5.51
C LYS A 161 48.10 -63.83 -5.99
N GLN A 162 48.01 -64.70 -7.00
CA GLN A 162 46.76 -65.36 -7.35
C GLN A 162 46.83 -66.84 -6.98
N ALA A 163 46.01 -67.25 -6.02
CA ALA A 163 45.30 -68.52 -6.02
C ALA A 163 43.96 -68.32 -5.25
N PRO A 164 42.83 -68.90 -5.69
CA PRO A 164 41.49 -68.36 -5.39
C PRO A 164 40.68 -69.25 -4.45
N GLU A 165 39.97 -68.67 -3.48
CA GLU A 165 38.85 -69.34 -2.80
C GLU A 165 37.66 -68.39 -2.54
N ASN A 166 36.71 -68.49 -3.47
CA ASN A 166 35.25 -68.55 -3.34
C ASN A 166 34.60 -68.36 -1.93
N ILE A 167 33.52 -67.55 -1.85
CA ILE A 167 32.17 -67.92 -1.34
C ILE A 167 31.32 -66.66 -0.96
N THR A 168 30.38 -66.37 -1.87
CA THR A 168 28.96 -65.94 -1.73
C THR A 168 28.44 -64.90 -0.69
N ASN A 169 28.07 -63.71 -1.21
CA ASN A 169 26.68 -63.21 -1.42
C ASN A 169 25.71 -62.90 -0.22
N LYS A 170 25.53 -61.58 0.07
CA LYS A 170 24.28 -60.78 0.35
C LYS A 170 23.43 -61.13 1.61
N LYS A 171 22.80 -60.23 2.40
CA LYS A 171 22.05 -58.94 2.23
C LYS A 171 22.01 -58.24 3.62
N TRP A 172 22.33 -56.96 3.84
CA TRP A 172 21.61 -55.70 3.58
C TRP A 172 20.23 -55.61 4.26
N TRP A 173 20.18 -54.89 5.40
CA TRP A 173 19.01 -54.61 6.22
C TRP A 173 18.08 -53.57 5.57
N HIS A 174 16.77 -53.80 5.63
CA HIS A 174 15.71 -52.82 5.36
C HIS A 174 15.14 -52.34 6.71
N PHE A 175 15.02 -51.02 6.91
CA PHE A 175 14.20 -50.44 7.97
C PHE A 175 13.20 -49.45 7.35
N TRP A 176 11.94 -49.58 7.78
CA TRP A 176 10.81 -48.69 7.53
C TRP A 176 10.82 -47.56 8.57
#